data_AF-A8PX09-F1
#
_entry.id   AF-A8PX09-F1
#
_cell.length_a   1.000
_cell.length_b   1.000
_cell.length_c   1.000
_cell.angle_alpha   90.00
_cell.angle_beta   90.00
_cell.angle_gamma   90.00
#
_symmetry.space_group_name_H-M   'P 1'
#
loop_
_entity.id
_entity.type
_entity.pdbx_description
1 polymer ?
#
loop_
_entity_poly.entity_id
_entity_poly.type
_entity_poly.pdbx_seq_one_letter_code
_entity_poly.pdbx_strand_id
1 'polypeptide(L)'
;MTHKTRECMERPRKRGAKWTGKDIQPDEVLESLEHLEYNYDAKRDRWNGYDPTSHRAVVERYETVEEERRRLREKVLDEQASTEVHAAKLEAKKEKKRRAREDDDFDSSSDDDDDDDNEKYAEKASMVGQKIDSDKRITVRNLRIREDRAKYLYDLNTESAAHYDPKTRSMRSAPNPDASEDDAFVRPHAGPADLTKMQMFAWQAEQRGDTMLHMQANPTDHELQFRQSQQRKEQETKEVKSSILARYGGVEHLDTMPPELRTGQTEAYVEYSRTGEIVRGQERAKPRSRYEEDVFENNHTSVWGSWYDMNQGVWGYRCCHNTLPRSYCTGEAGKAANAAASA
;
A
#
# COMPACT_ATOMS: atom_id res chain seq x y z
N MET A 1 -78.82 3.96 5.62
CA MET A 1 -79.32 3.23 4.43
C MET A 1 -78.50 3.61 3.22
N THR A 2 -77.39 2.91 3.01
CA THR A 2 -76.33 3.25 2.04
C THR A 2 -76.65 2.83 0.61
N HIS A 3 -77.55 1.87 0.41
CA HIS A 3 -77.92 1.34 -0.91
C HIS A 3 -79.43 1.06 -1.03
N LYS A 4 -79.90 0.84 -2.27
CA LYS A 4 -81.28 0.45 -2.59
C LYS A 4 -81.43 -1.07 -2.62
N THR A 5 -82.67 -1.57 -2.55
CA THR A 5 -82.97 -3.02 -2.55
C THR A 5 -82.42 -3.80 -3.74
N ARG A 6 -82.27 -3.16 -4.91
CA ARG A 6 -81.72 -3.78 -6.13
C ARG A 6 -80.20 -3.93 -6.11
N GLU A 7 -79.52 -3.09 -5.35
CA GLU A 7 -78.06 -3.02 -5.21
C GLU A 7 -77.60 -3.66 -3.89
N CYS A 8 -78.51 -4.36 -3.20
CA CYS A 8 -78.21 -5.00 -1.93
C CYS A 8 -77.22 -6.15 -2.16
N MET A 9 -76.09 -6.10 -1.45
CA MET A 9 -75.08 -7.16 -1.45
C MET A 9 -75.55 -8.41 -0.70
N GLU A 10 -76.59 -8.27 0.13
CA GLU A 10 -77.19 -9.36 0.88
C GLU A 10 -78.16 -10.19 0.04
N ARG A 11 -78.25 -11.47 0.38
CA ARG A 11 -79.11 -12.41 -0.34
C ARG A 11 -80.58 -11.96 -0.28
N PRO A 12 -81.30 -11.88 -1.42
CA PRO A 12 -82.70 -11.48 -1.45
C PRO A 12 -83.60 -12.33 -0.54
N ARG A 13 -84.33 -11.69 0.36
CA ARG A 13 -85.20 -12.35 1.35
C ARG A 13 -86.64 -12.46 0.83
N LYS A 14 -87.28 -13.62 1.05
CA LYS A 14 -88.70 -13.85 0.69
C LYS A 14 -89.66 -12.89 1.42
N ARG A 15 -89.35 -12.56 2.68
CA ARG A 15 -89.99 -11.48 3.45
C ARG A 15 -88.91 -10.47 3.79
N GLY A 16 -89.01 -9.26 3.25
CA GLY A 16 -87.99 -8.23 3.42
C GLY A 16 -87.89 -7.72 4.86
N ALA A 17 -86.71 -7.23 5.24
CA ALA A 17 -86.43 -6.69 6.57
C ALA A 17 -87.37 -5.53 6.96
N LYS A 18 -87.91 -4.80 5.98
CA LYS A 18 -88.95 -3.76 6.17
C LYS A 18 -90.21 -4.29 6.88
N TRP A 19 -90.57 -5.55 6.64
CA TRP A 19 -91.81 -6.14 7.17
C TRP A 19 -91.58 -7.05 8.38
N THR A 20 -90.37 -7.61 8.52
CA THR A 20 -90.05 -8.54 9.61
C THR A 20 -89.26 -7.90 10.74
N GLY A 21 -88.57 -6.78 10.51
CA GLY A 21 -87.77 -6.08 11.52
C GLY A 21 -86.59 -6.88 12.08
N LYS A 22 -86.26 -8.04 11.49
CA LYS A 22 -85.21 -8.95 11.93
C LYS A 22 -83.98 -8.85 11.02
N ASP A 23 -82.80 -9.04 11.61
CA ASP A 23 -81.48 -9.04 10.96
C ASP A 23 -81.24 -7.77 10.12
N ILE A 24 -81.15 -6.63 10.80
CA ILE A 24 -80.79 -5.33 10.22
C ILE A 24 -79.26 -5.26 10.14
N GLN A 25 -78.72 -5.11 8.94
CA GLN A 25 -77.28 -4.99 8.73
C GLN A 25 -76.77 -3.59 9.11
N PRO A 26 -75.51 -3.47 9.55
CA PRO A 26 -74.89 -2.16 9.76
C PRO A 26 -74.81 -1.40 8.43
N ASP A 27 -74.85 -0.06 8.51
CA ASP A 27 -74.66 0.81 7.35
C ASP A 27 -73.19 0.72 6.86
N GLU A 28 -72.98 0.74 5.54
CA GLU A 28 -71.66 0.69 4.92
C GLU A 28 -70.88 2.01 5.13
N VAL A 29 -69.55 1.92 5.24
CA VAL A 29 -68.69 3.10 5.29
C VAL A 29 -68.43 3.58 3.87
N LEU A 30 -68.93 4.77 3.52
CA LEU A 30 -68.62 5.42 2.25
C LEU A 30 -67.28 6.14 2.36
N GLU A 31 -66.21 5.50 1.87
CA GLU A 31 -64.92 6.17 1.75
C GLU A 31 -64.94 7.11 0.54
N SER A 32 -64.96 8.42 0.80
CA SER A 32 -64.83 9.43 -0.25
C SER A 32 -63.39 9.43 -0.75
N LEU A 33 -63.17 8.77 -1.88
CA LEU A 33 -61.89 8.65 -2.58
C LEU A 33 -61.39 9.97 -3.22
N GLU A 34 -62.03 11.10 -2.91
CA GLU A 34 -61.74 12.43 -3.47
C GLU A 34 -60.36 12.97 -3.07
N HIS A 35 -59.76 12.43 -2.01
CA HIS A 35 -58.42 12.79 -1.53
C HIS A 35 -57.28 12.10 -2.29
N LEU A 36 -57.59 11.13 -3.18
CA LEU A 36 -56.59 10.51 -4.04
C LEU A 36 -56.51 11.28 -5.36
N GLU A 37 -55.38 11.94 -5.60
CA GLU A 37 -55.04 12.47 -6.92
C GLU A 37 -54.83 11.31 -7.89
N TYR A 38 -55.88 10.94 -8.62
CA TYR A 38 -55.91 9.76 -9.44
C TYR A 38 -55.14 9.89 -10.77
N ASN A 39 -53.82 9.75 -10.70
CA ASN A 39 -52.97 9.49 -11.87
C ASN A 39 -53.25 8.10 -12.49
N TYR A 40 -52.81 7.86 -13.74
CA TYR A 40 -53.04 6.59 -14.45
C TYR A 40 -52.54 5.38 -13.63
N ASP A 41 -51.36 5.53 -13.03
CA ASP A 41 -50.73 4.51 -12.19
C ASP A 41 -51.48 4.35 -10.86
N ALA A 42 -51.89 5.46 -10.22
CA ALA A 42 -52.65 5.41 -8.97
C ALA A 42 -54.01 4.68 -9.12
N LYS A 43 -54.69 4.80 -10.27
CA LYS A 43 -55.94 4.04 -10.53
C LYS A 43 -55.70 2.54 -10.72
N ARG A 44 -54.51 2.16 -11.20
CA ARG A 44 -54.16 0.78 -11.56
C ARG A 44 -53.20 0.13 -10.57
N ASP A 45 -52.85 0.84 -9.50
CA ASP A 45 -51.99 0.28 -8.48
C ASP A 45 -52.69 -0.91 -7.83
N ARG A 46 -52.06 -2.08 -7.97
CA ARG A 46 -52.53 -3.33 -7.42
C ARG A 46 -52.55 -3.30 -5.89
N TRP A 47 -51.75 -2.43 -5.29
CA TRP A 47 -51.59 -2.30 -3.84
C TRP A 47 -52.48 -1.19 -3.25
N ASN A 48 -53.45 -0.67 -4.01
CA ASN A 48 -54.48 0.19 -3.47
C ASN A 48 -55.24 -0.50 -2.33
N GLY A 49 -55.29 0.14 -1.16
CA GLY A 49 -55.90 -0.43 0.05
C GLY A 49 -55.03 -1.47 0.77
N TYR A 50 -53.74 -1.57 0.44
CA TYR A 50 -52.83 -2.45 1.16
C TYR A 50 -52.57 -1.96 2.59
N ASP A 51 -52.90 -2.79 3.58
CA ASP A 51 -52.56 -2.54 4.98
C ASP A 51 -51.11 -2.97 5.27
N PRO A 52 -50.20 -2.04 5.65
CA PRO A 52 -48.83 -2.38 6.00
C PRO A 52 -48.69 -3.41 7.13
N THR A 53 -49.69 -3.52 8.03
CA THR A 53 -49.64 -4.50 9.12
C THR A 53 -49.79 -5.93 8.61
N SER A 54 -50.49 -6.13 7.49
CA SER A 54 -50.64 -7.45 6.86
C SER A 54 -49.31 -8.04 6.38
N HIS A 55 -48.29 -7.21 6.16
CA HIS A 55 -46.93 -7.65 5.82
C HIS A 55 -46.28 -8.49 6.93
N ARG A 56 -46.72 -8.35 8.19
CA ARG A 56 -46.20 -9.15 9.31
C ARG A 56 -46.36 -10.65 9.09
N ALA A 57 -47.50 -11.08 8.52
CA ALA A 57 -47.72 -12.49 8.17
C ALA A 57 -46.73 -13.01 7.10
N VAL A 58 -46.13 -12.14 6.29
CA VAL A 58 -45.04 -12.52 5.38
C VAL A 58 -43.77 -12.75 6.20
N VAL A 59 -43.42 -11.83 7.11
CA VAL A 59 -42.25 -11.93 7.98
C VAL A 59 -42.29 -13.21 8.81
N GLU A 60 -43.41 -13.50 9.48
CA GLU A 60 -43.59 -14.72 10.29
C GLU A 60 -43.40 -16.00 9.46
N ARG A 61 -43.85 -16.00 8.19
CA ARG A 61 -43.61 -17.13 7.27
C ARG A 61 -42.13 -17.29 6.91
N TYR A 62 -41.36 -16.21 6.81
CA TYR A 62 -39.91 -16.31 6.59
C TYR A 62 -39.17 -16.75 7.84
N GLU A 63 -39.57 -16.27 9.02
CA GLU A 63 -38.99 -16.68 10.31
C GLU A 63 -39.14 -18.19 10.53
N THR A 64 -40.35 -18.74 10.33
CA THR A 64 -40.57 -20.19 10.43
C THR A 64 -39.72 -21.01 9.44
N VAL A 65 -39.52 -20.51 8.23
CA VAL A 65 -38.63 -21.15 7.25
C VAL A 65 -37.17 -21.07 7.66
N GLU A 66 -36.73 -19.97 8.26
CA GLU A 66 -35.36 -19.81 8.77
C GLU A 66 -35.08 -20.70 9.98
N GLU A 67 -36.06 -20.88 10.87
CA GLU A 67 -35.98 -21.83 11.99
C GLU A 67 -35.78 -23.26 11.51
N GLU A 68 -36.57 -23.71 10.52
CA GLU A 68 -36.42 -25.03 9.93
C GLU A 68 -35.08 -25.18 9.21
N ARG A 69 -34.60 -24.14 8.50
CA ARG A 69 -33.26 -24.13 7.90
C ARG A 69 -32.15 -24.24 8.95
N ARG A 70 -32.31 -23.60 10.12
CA ARG A 70 -31.35 -23.69 11.23
C ARG A 70 -31.32 -25.10 11.81
N ARG A 71 -32.49 -25.69 12.08
CA ARG A 71 -32.62 -27.08 12.55
C ARG A 71 -31.99 -28.08 11.59
N LEU A 72 -32.18 -27.90 10.28
CA LEU A 72 -31.54 -28.75 9.27
C LEU A 72 -30.02 -28.60 9.27
N ARG A 73 -29.49 -27.38 9.43
CA ARG A 73 -28.03 -27.16 9.54
C ARG A 73 -27.45 -27.79 10.80
N GLU A 74 -28.12 -27.68 11.95
CA GLU A 74 -27.71 -28.32 13.20
C GLU A 74 -27.63 -29.84 13.05
N LYS A 75 -28.66 -30.47 12.47
CA LYS A 75 -28.65 -31.92 12.20
C LYS A 75 -27.49 -32.33 11.31
N VAL A 76 -27.19 -31.55 10.26
CA VAL A 76 -26.06 -31.82 9.36
C VAL A 76 -24.72 -31.71 10.09
N LEU A 77 -24.56 -30.73 10.99
CA LEU A 77 -23.34 -30.57 11.79
C LEU A 77 -23.18 -31.71 12.81
N ASP A 78 -24.27 -32.13 13.46
CA ASP A 78 -24.25 -33.26 14.40
C ASP A 78 -23.89 -34.58 13.68
N GLU A 79 -24.45 -34.80 12.48
CA GLU A 79 -24.11 -35.93 11.62
C GLU A 79 -22.63 -35.87 11.21
N GLN A 80 -22.11 -34.71 10.79
CA GLN A 80 -20.70 -34.52 10.46
C GLN A 80 -19.78 -34.77 11.67
N ALA A 81 -20.07 -34.18 12.83
CA ALA A 81 -19.32 -34.40 14.06
C ALA A 81 -19.34 -35.88 14.46
N SER A 82 -20.47 -36.58 14.29
CA SER A 82 -20.54 -38.02 14.56
C SER A 82 -19.64 -38.84 13.61
N THR A 83 -19.53 -38.44 12.34
CA THR A 83 -18.64 -39.08 11.36
C THR A 83 -17.16 -38.78 11.64
N GLU A 84 -16.83 -37.56 12.05
CA GLU A 84 -15.47 -37.15 12.44
C GLU A 84 -15.02 -37.87 13.72
N VAL A 85 -15.88 -37.95 14.74
CA VAL A 85 -15.61 -38.72 15.95
C VAL A 85 -15.43 -40.21 15.63
N HIS A 86 -16.21 -40.75 14.69
CA HIS A 86 -16.05 -42.13 14.23
C HIS A 86 -14.73 -42.35 13.46
N ALA A 87 -14.32 -41.38 12.64
CA ALA A 87 -13.04 -41.39 11.94
C ALA A 87 -11.86 -41.31 12.91
N ALA A 88 -11.87 -40.37 13.86
CA ALA A 88 -10.86 -40.23 14.91
C ALA A 88 -10.75 -41.50 15.78
N LYS A 89 -11.88 -42.15 16.09
CA LYS A 89 -11.88 -43.42 16.83
C LYS A 89 -11.29 -44.59 16.03
N LEU A 90 -11.50 -44.60 14.71
CA LEU A 90 -10.86 -45.57 13.80
C LEU A 90 -9.35 -45.36 13.73
N GLU A 91 -8.89 -44.10 13.70
CA GLU A 91 -7.47 -43.75 13.70
C GLU A 91 -6.79 -44.08 15.02
N ALA A 92 -7.38 -43.74 16.16
CA ALA A 92 -6.86 -44.11 17.47
C ALA A 92 -6.78 -45.65 17.65
N LYS A 93 -7.69 -46.40 17.02
CA LYS A 93 -7.64 -47.88 17.01
C LYS A 93 -6.54 -48.41 16.09
N LYS A 94 -6.26 -47.76 14.96
CA LYS A 94 -5.12 -48.07 14.09
C LYS A 94 -3.79 -47.78 14.79
N GLU A 95 -3.68 -46.65 15.49
CA GLU A 95 -2.47 -46.27 16.23
C GLU A 95 -2.16 -47.23 17.38
N LYS A 96 -3.17 -47.63 18.18
CA LYS A 96 -2.98 -48.68 19.20
C LYS A 96 -2.57 -50.03 18.63
N LYS A 97 -3.02 -50.36 17.40
CA LYS A 97 -2.61 -51.59 16.71
C LYS A 97 -1.17 -51.50 16.16
N ARG A 98 -0.69 -50.30 15.79
CA ARG A 98 0.71 -50.05 15.44
C ARG A 98 1.62 -50.16 16.66
N ARG A 99 1.27 -49.52 17.78
CA ARG A 99 2.04 -49.58 19.05
C ARG A 99 2.13 -50.97 19.68
N ALA A 100 1.19 -51.87 19.41
CA ALA A 100 1.23 -53.25 19.92
C ALA A 100 2.10 -54.21 19.07
N ARG A 101 2.70 -53.73 17.98
CA ARG A 101 3.47 -54.55 17.02
C ARG A 101 4.97 -54.25 16.97
N GLU A 102 5.49 -53.39 17.82
CA GLU A 102 6.84 -52.83 17.66
C GLU A 102 7.49 -52.54 19.03
N ASP A 103 7.81 -53.62 19.77
CA ASP A 103 8.99 -53.64 20.64
C ASP A 103 10.07 -54.32 19.78
N ASP A 104 10.86 -53.52 19.06
CA ASP A 104 12.25 -53.77 18.64
C ASP A 104 12.68 -52.69 17.63
N ASP A 105 13.72 -51.94 18.02
CA ASP A 105 14.64 -51.12 17.22
C ASP A 105 14.15 -49.87 16.46
N PHE A 106 14.54 -48.72 17.04
CA PHE A 106 15.14 -47.53 16.41
C PHE A 106 15.23 -47.56 14.87
N ASP A 107 14.29 -46.89 14.20
CA ASP A 107 14.57 -46.27 12.91
C ASP A 107 13.73 -45.01 12.68
N SER A 108 14.42 -44.00 12.19
CA SER A 108 13.99 -42.66 11.86
C SER A 108 13.45 -42.67 10.43
N SER A 109 12.16 -42.42 10.22
CA SER A 109 11.69 -41.89 8.95
C SER A 109 10.28 -41.32 8.99
N SER A 110 10.18 -40.06 8.54
CA SER A 110 9.12 -39.48 7.69
C SER A 110 7.66 -39.55 8.18
N ASP A 111 7.15 -38.40 8.63
CA ASP A 111 5.91 -37.78 8.14
C ASP A 111 5.69 -36.50 8.96
N ASP A 112 6.12 -35.37 8.41
CA ASP A 112 5.69 -34.04 8.86
C ASP A 112 4.53 -33.65 7.93
N ASP A 113 3.42 -34.37 8.09
CA ASP A 113 2.12 -34.13 7.45
C ASP A 113 1.25 -33.31 8.44
N ASP A 114 1.62 -32.03 8.62
CA ASP A 114 0.86 -31.08 9.45
C ASP A 114 0.66 -29.72 8.72
N ASP A 115 0.51 -29.76 7.38
CA ASP A 115 0.19 -28.58 6.54
C ASP A 115 -1.01 -28.76 5.58
N ASP A 116 -1.67 -29.94 5.52
CA ASP A 116 -2.81 -30.20 4.60
C ASP A 116 -4.20 -29.84 5.21
N ASP A 117 -4.29 -29.63 6.53
CA ASP A 117 -5.57 -29.32 7.18
C ASP A 117 -5.99 -27.85 7.06
N ASN A 118 -5.06 -26.93 6.73
CA ASN A 118 -5.37 -25.52 6.53
C ASN A 118 -5.82 -25.19 5.09
N GLU A 119 -5.40 -25.98 4.09
CA GLU A 119 -5.76 -25.79 2.69
C GLU A 119 -7.17 -26.31 2.35
N LYS A 120 -7.63 -27.34 3.05
CA LYS A 120 -8.98 -27.92 2.90
C LYS A 120 -10.12 -26.96 3.27
N TYR A 121 -9.87 -26.03 4.20
CA TYR A 121 -10.83 -24.99 4.57
C TYR A 121 -10.75 -23.75 3.65
N ALA A 122 -9.59 -23.47 3.07
CA ALA A 122 -9.38 -22.34 2.17
C ALA A 122 -10.10 -22.53 0.81
N GLU A 123 -10.07 -23.74 0.22
CA GLU A 123 -10.74 -23.99 -1.07
C GLU A 123 -12.27 -24.08 -0.98
N LYS A 124 -12.82 -24.42 0.20
CA LYS A 124 -14.28 -24.54 0.40
C LYS A 124 -14.95 -23.18 0.60
N ALA A 125 -14.18 -22.12 0.82
CA ALA A 125 -14.62 -20.73 0.73
C ALA A 125 -14.69 -20.28 -0.74
N SER A 126 -15.41 -21.05 -1.58
CA SER A 126 -15.83 -20.60 -2.89
C SER A 126 -16.61 -19.30 -2.69
N MET A 127 -15.96 -18.19 -3.06
CA MET A 127 -16.38 -16.81 -2.86
C MET A 127 -17.90 -16.67 -3.05
N VAL A 128 -18.62 -16.31 -1.98
CA VAL A 128 -20.08 -16.17 -2.00
C VAL A 128 -20.48 -15.25 -3.15
N GLY A 129 -21.12 -15.82 -4.18
CA GLY A 129 -21.66 -15.07 -5.31
C GLY A 129 -21.09 -15.40 -6.69
N GLN A 130 -20.14 -16.33 -6.83
CA GLN A 130 -19.79 -16.89 -8.14
C GLN A 130 -20.66 -18.13 -8.42
N LYS A 131 -21.76 -17.96 -9.15
CA LYS A 131 -22.48 -19.12 -9.70
C LYS A 131 -21.62 -19.72 -10.80
N ILE A 132 -21.09 -20.91 -10.57
CA ILE A 132 -20.47 -21.73 -11.61
C ILE A 132 -21.64 -22.45 -12.29
N ASP A 133 -22.14 -21.91 -13.41
CA ASP A 133 -23.06 -22.66 -14.26
C ASP A 133 -22.28 -23.82 -14.88
N SER A 134 -22.64 -25.07 -14.56
CA SER A 134 -21.97 -26.28 -15.06
C SER A 134 -22.01 -26.42 -16.58
N ASP A 135 -23.03 -25.84 -17.21
CA ASP A 135 -23.33 -26.03 -18.64
C ASP A 135 -22.61 -25.02 -19.54
N LYS A 136 -22.20 -23.89 -18.97
CA LYS A 136 -21.39 -22.88 -19.65
C LYS A 136 -20.13 -22.74 -18.82
N ARG A 137 -19.00 -23.23 -19.33
CA ARG A 137 -17.66 -23.13 -18.71
C ARG A 137 -17.13 -21.69 -18.61
N ILE A 138 -18.03 -20.74 -18.39
CA ILE A 138 -17.84 -19.30 -18.31
C ILE A 138 -18.49 -18.87 -16.99
N THR A 139 -17.68 -18.62 -15.98
CA THR A 139 -18.15 -17.96 -14.76
C THR A 139 -18.41 -16.49 -15.12
N VAL A 140 -19.67 -16.06 -15.14
CA VAL A 140 -20.00 -14.63 -15.26
C VAL A 140 -19.62 -13.96 -13.95
N ARG A 141 -18.34 -13.60 -13.81
CA ARG A 141 -17.88 -12.78 -12.70
C ARG A 141 -18.32 -11.35 -12.97
N ASN A 142 -18.89 -10.70 -11.95
CA ASN A 142 -19.09 -9.26 -12.00
C ASN A 142 -17.72 -8.61 -12.17
N LEU A 143 -17.51 -7.90 -13.28
CA LEU A 143 -16.26 -7.21 -13.62
C LEU A 143 -15.93 -6.07 -12.64
N ARG A 144 -16.93 -5.60 -11.89
CA ARG A 144 -16.74 -4.61 -10.83
C ARG A 144 -16.12 -5.29 -9.61
N ILE A 145 -14.91 -4.86 -9.29
CA ILE A 145 -14.20 -5.14 -8.03
C ILE A 145 -15.05 -4.57 -6.89
N ARG A 146 -15.33 -5.39 -5.87
CA ARG A 146 -16.21 -4.99 -4.75
C ARG A 146 -15.47 -4.19 -3.70
N GLU A 147 -14.17 -4.43 -3.60
CA GLU A 147 -13.21 -3.78 -2.73
C GLU A 147 -13.05 -2.29 -3.10
N ASP A 148 -13.20 -1.96 -4.38
CA ASP A 148 -13.10 -0.59 -4.88
C ASP A 148 -14.45 0.17 -4.75
N ARG A 149 -14.52 1.09 -3.77
CA ARG A 149 -15.66 2.00 -3.62
C ARG A 149 -15.68 3.01 -4.77
N ALA A 150 -16.86 3.22 -5.37
CA ALA A 150 -17.00 4.22 -6.41
C ALA A 150 -16.85 5.64 -5.82
N LYS A 151 -16.27 6.57 -6.57
CA LYS A 151 -15.89 7.89 -6.05
C LYS A 151 -17.06 8.73 -5.52
N TYR A 152 -18.19 8.72 -6.21
CA TYR A 152 -19.42 9.41 -5.79
C TYR A 152 -20.09 8.76 -4.58
N LEU A 153 -19.63 7.59 -4.16
CA LEU A 153 -20.12 6.95 -2.95
C LEU A 153 -19.33 7.38 -1.73
N TYR A 154 -18.18 8.06 -1.82
CA TYR A 154 -17.36 8.42 -0.67
C TYR A 154 -18.11 9.31 0.34
N ASP A 155 -18.80 10.33 -0.17
CA ASP A 155 -19.75 11.14 0.58
C ASP A 155 -21.13 11.06 -0.08
N LEU A 156 -22.16 10.69 0.68
CA LEU A 156 -23.54 10.59 0.20
C LEU A 156 -24.33 11.88 0.45
N ASN A 157 -23.75 12.84 1.18
CA ASN A 157 -24.38 14.12 1.42
C ASN A 157 -24.47 14.90 0.11
N THR A 158 -25.68 15.38 -0.22
CA THR A 158 -25.95 16.12 -1.46
C THR A 158 -25.27 17.48 -1.51
N GLU A 159 -24.95 18.05 -0.34
CA GLU A 159 -24.26 19.33 -0.19
C GLU A 159 -22.74 19.21 -0.21
N SER A 160 -22.20 17.99 -0.37
CA SER A 160 -20.76 17.76 -0.36
C SER A 160 -20.05 18.59 -1.44
N ALA A 161 -18.93 19.20 -1.08
CA ALA A 161 -18.13 20.04 -1.97
C ALA A 161 -17.48 19.26 -3.13
N ALA A 162 -17.62 17.94 -3.13
CA ALA A 162 -16.93 17.03 -4.01
C ALA A 162 -17.80 16.61 -5.20
N HIS A 163 -17.71 17.41 -6.28
CA HIS A 163 -18.46 17.14 -7.49
C HIS A 163 -17.84 15.97 -8.30
N TYR A 164 -18.64 14.93 -8.53
CA TYR A 164 -18.34 13.83 -9.46
C TYR A 164 -18.90 14.12 -10.84
N ASP A 165 -18.05 14.18 -11.87
CA ASP A 165 -18.49 14.21 -13.27
C ASP A 165 -18.69 12.77 -13.79
N PRO A 166 -19.93 12.29 -14.04
CA PRO A 166 -20.18 10.92 -14.47
C PRO A 166 -19.70 10.63 -15.89
N LYS A 167 -19.49 11.65 -16.72
CA LYS A 167 -19.04 11.49 -18.10
C LYS A 167 -17.56 11.17 -18.17
N THR A 168 -16.75 11.94 -17.45
CA THR A 168 -15.29 11.75 -17.38
C THR A 168 -14.86 10.83 -16.25
N ARG A 169 -15.79 10.47 -15.34
CA ARG A 169 -15.55 9.65 -14.14
C ARG A 169 -14.46 10.24 -13.24
N SER A 170 -14.44 11.58 -13.13
CA SER A 170 -13.46 12.33 -12.35
C SER A 170 -14.13 13.08 -11.20
N MET A 171 -13.47 13.08 -10.05
CA MET A 171 -13.78 13.98 -8.92
C MET A 171 -12.87 15.19 -9.04
N ARG A 172 -13.37 16.40 -8.75
CA ARG A 172 -12.57 17.62 -8.79
C ARG A 172 -11.84 17.94 -7.49
N SER A 173 -12.46 17.61 -6.36
CA SER A 173 -11.97 17.86 -5.01
C SER A 173 -11.94 16.55 -4.24
N ALA A 174 -11.14 16.51 -3.17
CA ALA A 174 -11.14 15.40 -2.25
C ALA A 174 -12.57 15.23 -1.68
N PRO A 175 -13.10 14.00 -1.65
CA PRO A 175 -14.43 13.73 -1.10
C PRO A 175 -14.53 14.02 0.39
N ASN A 176 -13.42 13.95 1.12
CA ASN A 176 -13.33 14.42 2.49
C ASN A 176 -12.20 15.46 2.59
N PRO A 177 -12.50 16.73 2.92
CA PRO A 177 -11.48 17.78 3.00
C PRO A 177 -10.51 17.59 4.18
N ASP A 178 -10.90 16.84 5.21
CA ASP A 178 -10.06 16.56 6.39
C ASP A 178 -9.28 15.24 6.28
N ALA A 179 -9.58 14.40 5.28
CA ALA A 179 -8.82 13.18 5.03
C ALA A 179 -7.53 13.49 4.27
N SER A 180 -6.51 12.64 4.45
CA SER A 180 -5.20 12.79 3.81
C SER A 180 -5.32 13.00 2.30
N GLU A 181 -4.44 13.85 1.78
CA GLU A 181 -4.42 14.40 0.41
C GLU A 181 -4.32 13.35 -0.72
N ASP A 182 -4.26 12.06 -0.38
CA ASP A 182 -4.05 10.94 -1.31
C ASP A 182 -5.22 10.74 -2.29
N ASP A 183 -6.45 11.07 -1.87
CA ASP A 183 -7.67 10.98 -2.68
C ASP A 183 -8.09 12.31 -3.32
N ALA A 184 -7.36 13.40 -3.01
CA ALA A 184 -7.53 14.65 -3.71
C ALA A 184 -7.17 14.44 -5.18
N PHE A 185 -7.90 15.10 -6.08
CA PHE A 185 -7.67 15.01 -7.51
C PHE A 185 -6.20 15.21 -7.86
N VAL A 186 -5.48 14.10 -8.04
CA VAL A 186 -4.15 14.07 -8.64
C VAL A 186 -4.33 14.33 -10.13
N ARG A 187 -4.83 15.53 -10.50
CA ARG A 187 -4.24 16.20 -11.66
C ARG A 187 -2.85 16.51 -11.15
N PRO A 188 -1.85 15.74 -11.58
CA PRO A 188 -0.53 16.01 -11.11
C PRO A 188 -0.25 17.45 -11.58
N HIS A 189 0.13 18.32 -10.66
CA HIS A 189 1.21 19.27 -10.98
C HIS A 189 2.54 18.52 -11.25
N ALA A 190 2.44 17.25 -11.62
CA ALA A 190 3.34 16.16 -11.35
C ALA A 190 3.43 15.23 -12.59
N GLY A 191 4.02 15.78 -13.66
CA GLY A 191 5.15 15.00 -14.18
C GLY A 191 6.21 14.85 -13.07
N PRO A 192 7.34 14.20 -13.28
CA PRO A 192 8.50 14.46 -12.43
C PRO A 192 8.58 15.99 -12.24
N ALA A 193 8.65 16.49 -11.00
CA ALA A 193 8.83 17.93 -10.76
C ALA A 193 9.97 18.47 -11.64
N ASP A 194 10.92 17.59 -11.92
CA ASP A 194 12.04 17.78 -12.81
C ASP A 194 11.65 18.03 -14.28
N LEU A 195 10.62 17.39 -14.85
CA LEU A 195 10.14 17.74 -16.21
C LEU A 195 9.59 19.17 -16.28
N THR A 196 8.87 19.61 -15.25
CA THR A 196 8.35 20.99 -15.22
C THR A 196 9.50 22.00 -15.10
N LYS A 197 10.49 21.71 -14.25
CA LYS A 197 11.71 22.53 -14.11
C LYS A 197 12.55 22.52 -15.39
N MET A 198 12.64 21.37 -16.07
CA MET A 198 13.30 21.23 -17.36
C MET A 198 12.60 22.09 -18.41
N GLN A 199 11.27 22.02 -18.52
CA GLN A 199 10.52 22.88 -19.44
C GLN A 199 10.72 24.37 -19.13
N MET A 200 10.72 24.77 -17.86
CA MET A 200 11.02 26.15 -17.46
C MET A 200 12.44 26.57 -17.83
N PHE A 201 13.41 25.66 -17.69
CA PHE A 201 14.79 25.90 -18.11
C PHE A 201 14.87 26.09 -19.63
N ALA A 202 14.12 25.31 -20.41
CA ALA A 202 14.04 25.49 -21.86
C ALA A 202 13.56 26.88 -22.25
N TRP A 203 12.44 27.33 -21.69
CA TRP A 203 11.90 28.65 -21.97
C TRP A 203 12.83 29.78 -21.53
N GLN A 204 13.56 29.61 -20.42
CA GLN A 204 14.56 30.59 -19.98
C GLN A 204 15.76 30.66 -20.93
N ALA A 205 16.19 29.53 -21.49
CA ALA A 205 17.28 29.48 -22.48
C ALA A 205 16.85 30.10 -23.82
N GLU A 206 15.63 29.80 -24.26
CA GLU A 206 15.03 30.37 -25.47
C GLU A 206 14.92 31.90 -25.38
N GLN A 207 14.49 32.43 -24.23
CA GLN A 207 14.46 33.88 -23.98
C GLN A 207 15.85 34.54 -24.00
N ARG A 208 16.90 33.78 -23.68
CA ARG A 208 18.30 34.24 -23.79
C ARG A 208 18.87 34.09 -25.22
N GLY A 209 18.09 33.55 -26.15
CA GLY A 209 18.46 33.39 -27.56
C GLY A 209 19.06 32.03 -27.93
N ASP A 210 19.05 31.05 -27.01
CA ASP A 210 19.54 29.70 -27.29
C ASP A 210 18.40 28.83 -27.81
N THR A 211 18.35 28.64 -29.13
CA THR A 211 17.25 27.95 -29.83
C THR A 211 17.49 26.45 -30.02
N MET A 212 18.69 25.94 -29.71
CA MET A 212 18.98 24.50 -29.83
C MET A 212 18.39 23.69 -28.68
N LEU A 213 18.10 24.34 -27.56
CA LEU A 213 17.64 23.69 -26.35
C LEU A 213 16.10 23.64 -26.28
N HIS A 214 15.54 22.47 -26.61
CA HIS A 214 14.10 22.26 -26.62
C HIS A 214 13.77 20.85 -26.09
N MET A 215 12.86 20.76 -25.11
CA MET A 215 12.56 19.51 -24.41
C MET A 215 12.00 18.40 -25.33
N GLN A 216 11.10 18.74 -26.26
CA GLN A 216 10.49 17.77 -27.18
C GLN A 216 11.35 17.45 -28.40
N ALA A 217 12.10 18.43 -28.94
CA ALA A 217 12.92 18.22 -30.13
C ALA A 217 14.23 17.50 -29.81
N ASN A 218 14.93 17.93 -28.74
CA ASN A 218 16.23 17.41 -28.33
C ASN A 218 16.23 17.09 -26.81
N PRO A 219 15.48 16.07 -26.36
CA PRO A 219 15.31 15.79 -24.92
C PRO A 219 16.61 15.42 -24.20
N THR A 220 17.50 14.68 -24.86
CA THR A 220 18.75 14.19 -24.26
C THR A 220 19.77 15.30 -24.07
N ASP A 221 19.96 16.15 -25.08
CA ASP A 221 20.84 17.32 -24.98
C ASP A 221 20.30 18.32 -23.94
N HIS A 222 18.99 18.58 -23.97
CA HIS A 222 18.32 19.39 -22.97
C HIS A 222 18.58 18.87 -21.54
N GLU A 223 18.51 17.56 -21.32
CA GLU A 223 18.74 16.93 -20.02
C GLU A 223 20.19 17.06 -19.54
N LEU A 224 21.15 16.87 -20.44
CA LEU A 224 22.57 17.08 -20.15
C LEU A 224 22.85 18.52 -19.73
N GLN A 225 22.33 19.49 -20.48
CA GLN A 225 22.51 20.91 -20.17
C GLN A 225 21.80 21.31 -18.88
N PHE A 226 20.62 20.74 -18.59
CA PHE A 226 19.93 20.95 -17.33
C PHE A 226 20.76 20.43 -16.14
N ARG A 227 21.33 19.22 -16.24
CA ARG A 227 22.23 18.67 -15.21
C ARG A 227 23.47 19.54 -15.01
N GLN A 228 24.10 19.97 -16.10
CA GLN A 228 25.24 20.89 -16.04
C GLN A 228 24.86 22.21 -15.37
N SER A 229 23.67 22.75 -15.66
CA SER A 229 23.17 23.97 -15.02
C SER A 229 22.95 23.78 -13.51
N GLN A 230 22.45 22.61 -13.07
CA GLN A 230 22.30 22.32 -11.64
C GLN A 230 23.65 22.24 -10.93
N GLN A 231 24.62 21.53 -11.52
CA GLN A 231 25.98 21.45 -10.99
C GLN A 231 26.63 22.84 -10.91
N ARG A 232 26.45 23.67 -11.94
CA ARG A 232 26.92 25.06 -11.95
C ARG A 232 26.25 25.91 -10.88
N LYS A 233 24.93 25.81 -10.71
CA LYS A 233 24.21 26.51 -9.64
C LYS A 233 24.71 26.09 -8.26
N GLU A 234 24.98 24.81 -8.04
CA GLU A 234 25.56 24.34 -6.78
C GLU A 234 26.95 24.92 -6.54
N GLN A 235 27.80 24.97 -7.56
CA GLN A 235 29.12 25.61 -7.50
C GLN A 235 29.01 27.11 -7.20
N GLU A 236 28.18 27.83 -7.95
CA GLU A 236 27.91 29.26 -7.75
C GLU A 236 27.36 29.52 -6.34
N THR A 237 26.48 28.67 -5.80
CA THR A 237 26.00 28.83 -4.42
C THR A 237 27.10 28.60 -3.39
N LYS A 238 28.05 27.69 -3.63
CA LYS A 238 29.21 27.48 -2.75
C LYS A 238 30.15 28.68 -2.80
N GLU A 239 30.41 29.22 -3.98
CA GLU A 239 31.21 30.43 -4.18
C GLU A 239 30.55 31.67 -3.55
N VAL A 240 29.24 31.84 -3.72
CA VAL A 240 28.48 32.91 -3.08
C VAL A 240 28.56 32.75 -1.56
N LYS A 241 28.35 31.55 -1.02
CA LYS A 241 28.48 31.28 0.42
C LYS A 241 29.88 31.60 0.93
N SER A 242 30.95 31.17 0.24
CA SER A 242 32.33 31.46 0.65
C SER A 242 32.66 32.95 0.55
N SER A 243 32.18 33.64 -0.49
CA SER A 243 32.37 35.08 -0.64
C SER A 243 31.65 35.90 0.44
N ILE A 244 30.45 35.48 0.84
CA ILE A 244 29.69 36.08 1.94
C ILE A 244 30.45 35.85 3.25
N LEU A 245 30.93 34.62 3.48
CA LEU A 245 31.70 34.27 4.66
C LEU A 245 32.98 35.11 4.79
N ALA A 246 33.68 35.34 3.68
CA ALA A 246 34.89 36.16 3.65
C ALA A 246 34.64 37.64 3.92
N ARG A 247 33.48 38.18 3.48
CA ARG A 247 33.13 39.60 3.66
C ARG A 247 32.58 39.93 5.04
N TYR A 248 31.74 39.04 5.57
CA TYR A 248 31.00 39.30 6.80
C TYR A 248 31.53 38.54 8.02
N GLY A 249 32.49 37.62 7.84
CA GLY A 249 32.99 36.77 8.93
C GLY A 249 31.94 35.77 9.41
N GLY A 250 32.30 34.94 10.40
CA GLY A 250 31.39 33.92 10.98
C GLY A 250 31.77 32.47 10.73
N VAL A 251 32.99 32.21 10.23
CA VAL A 251 33.56 30.85 10.10
C VAL A 251 33.53 30.11 11.44
N GLU A 252 33.79 30.82 12.54
CA GLU A 252 33.82 30.27 13.91
C GLU A 252 32.47 29.69 14.38
N HIS A 253 31.36 30.09 13.76
CA HIS A 253 30.03 29.56 14.06
C HIS A 253 29.61 28.41 13.14
N LEU A 254 30.36 28.15 12.06
CA LEU A 254 30.13 27.02 11.15
C LEU A 254 30.80 25.74 11.61
N ASP A 255 31.91 25.84 12.35
CA ASP A 255 32.57 24.70 13.00
C ASP A 255 31.73 24.24 14.21
N THR A 256 30.56 23.69 13.94
CA THR A 256 29.76 23.04 14.98
C THR A 256 30.44 21.74 15.38
N MET A 257 30.52 21.49 16.68
CA MET A 257 30.89 20.19 17.23
C MET A 257 30.10 19.08 16.50
N PRO A 258 30.75 17.94 16.18
CA PRO A 258 30.10 16.85 15.46
C PRO A 258 28.77 16.46 16.14
N PRO A 259 27.75 16.09 15.36
CA PRO A 259 26.38 15.94 15.86
C PRO A 259 26.28 15.00 17.05
N GLU A 260 27.13 13.96 17.12
CA GLU A 260 27.21 13.03 18.25
C GLU A 260 27.62 13.70 19.56
N LEU A 261 28.59 14.62 19.51
CA LEU A 261 28.99 15.42 20.67
C LEU A 261 27.94 16.49 21.03
N ARG A 262 27.17 16.96 20.04
CA ARG A 262 26.12 17.97 20.25
C ARG A 262 24.86 17.37 20.87
N THR A 263 24.46 16.17 20.46
CA THR A 263 23.28 15.48 21.00
C THR A 263 23.61 14.68 22.25
N GLY A 264 24.89 14.47 22.57
CA GLY A 264 25.33 13.67 23.71
C GLY A 264 24.94 12.20 23.58
N GLN A 265 24.58 11.76 22.38
CA GLN A 265 24.17 10.39 22.10
C GLN A 265 25.37 9.61 21.58
N THR A 266 25.63 8.45 22.18
CA THR A 266 26.73 7.55 21.80
C THR A 266 26.36 6.56 20.70
N GLU A 267 25.10 6.55 20.26
CA GLU A 267 24.56 5.59 19.31
C GLU A 267 24.18 6.29 18.00
N ALA A 268 24.93 6.00 16.94
CA ALA A 268 24.61 6.43 15.59
C ALA A 268 23.69 5.39 14.93
N TYR A 269 22.52 5.82 14.47
CA TYR A 269 21.58 4.96 13.76
C TYR A 269 22.13 4.52 12.40
N VAL A 270 22.07 3.22 12.10
CA VAL A 270 22.54 2.62 10.85
C VAL A 270 21.42 1.77 10.24
N GLU A 271 20.99 2.14 9.03
CA GLU A 271 20.02 1.39 8.24
C GLU A 271 20.75 0.41 7.33
N TYR A 272 20.38 -0.87 7.41
CA TYR A 272 20.88 -1.92 6.53
C TYR A 272 19.86 -2.21 5.43
N SER A 273 20.33 -2.38 4.19
CA SER A 273 19.54 -2.94 3.10
C SER A 273 19.22 -4.41 3.40
N ARG A 274 18.27 -4.98 2.66
CA ARG A 274 17.98 -6.43 2.72
C ARG A 274 19.20 -7.30 2.38
N THR A 275 20.20 -6.76 1.69
CA THR A 275 21.46 -7.44 1.34
C THR A 275 22.56 -7.23 2.39
N GLY A 276 22.31 -6.45 3.45
CA GLY A 276 23.27 -6.16 4.51
C GLY A 276 24.22 -5.00 4.24
N GLU A 277 24.00 -4.24 3.16
CA GLU A 277 24.76 -3.02 2.85
C GLU A 277 24.20 -1.83 3.64
N ILE A 278 25.07 -0.93 4.08
CA ILE A 278 24.66 0.25 4.84
C ILE A 278 24.05 1.27 3.87
N VAL A 279 22.76 1.57 4.02
CA VAL A 279 22.03 2.54 3.17
C VAL A 279 22.13 3.94 3.75
N ARG A 280 22.06 4.06 5.08
CA ARG A 280 22.23 5.30 5.83
C ARG A 280 22.95 5.02 7.13
N GLY A 281 23.90 5.87 7.49
CA GLY A 281 24.72 5.72 8.70
C GLY A 281 26.20 5.80 8.40
N GLN A 282 27.03 5.60 9.42
CA GLN A 282 28.49 5.58 9.24
C GLN A 282 28.91 4.33 8.44
N GLU A 283 29.69 4.54 7.39
CA GLU A 283 30.32 3.45 6.63
C GLU A 283 31.25 2.63 7.54
N ARG A 284 31.33 1.31 7.32
CA ARG A 284 32.22 0.45 8.11
C ARG A 284 33.66 0.94 7.94
N ALA A 285 34.34 1.21 9.06
CA ALA A 285 35.75 1.57 9.04
C ALA A 285 36.54 0.53 8.22
N LYS A 286 37.39 1.00 7.30
CA LYS A 286 38.22 0.10 6.48
C LYS A 286 39.06 -0.78 7.42
N PRO A 287 39.03 -2.11 7.26
CA PRO A 287 39.80 -3.00 8.11
C PRO A 287 41.29 -2.68 7.96
N ARG A 288 41.95 -2.29 9.05
CA ARG A 288 43.40 -2.11 9.10
C ARG A 288 44.05 -3.48 9.32
N SER A 289 45.20 -3.71 8.71
CA SER A 289 45.93 -4.95 8.96
C SER A 289 46.52 -4.96 10.39
N ARG A 290 47.02 -6.13 10.82
CA ARG A 290 47.61 -6.31 12.16
C ARG A 290 48.86 -5.44 12.38
N TYR A 291 49.52 -5.03 11.29
CA TYR A 291 50.73 -4.24 11.35
C TYR A 291 50.39 -2.76 11.17
N GLU A 292 51.12 -1.88 11.87
CA GLU A 292 50.97 -0.44 11.69
C GLU A 292 51.46 -0.05 10.29
N GLU A 293 50.52 0.13 9.36
CA GLU A 293 50.79 0.66 8.03
C GLU A 293 51.01 2.17 8.09
N ASP A 294 51.79 2.69 7.15
CA ASP A 294 52.07 4.13 6.97
C ASP A 294 52.70 4.82 8.19
N VAL A 295 53.55 4.11 8.94
CA VAL A 295 54.37 4.72 10.00
C VAL A 295 55.54 5.47 9.37
N PHE A 296 55.43 6.79 9.37
CA PHE A 296 56.46 7.70 8.90
C PHE A 296 57.42 8.08 10.03
N GLU A 297 58.57 7.39 10.09
CA GLU A 297 59.64 7.74 11.03
C GLU A 297 60.32 9.06 10.60
N ASN A 298 60.79 9.86 11.57
CA ASN A 298 61.74 10.97 11.37
C ASN A 298 61.48 11.92 10.17
N ASN A 299 60.22 12.36 10.02
CA ASN A 299 59.75 13.34 9.03
C ASN A 299 59.87 12.89 7.56
N HIS A 300 59.89 11.59 7.30
CA HIS A 300 59.74 11.05 5.94
C HIS A 300 58.28 11.10 5.49
N THR A 301 58.02 11.20 4.18
CA THR A 301 56.66 11.10 3.60
C THR A 301 56.38 9.72 3.00
N SER A 302 57.30 8.78 3.19
CA SER A 302 57.27 7.43 2.64
C SER A 302 57.87 6.45 3.64
N VAL A 303 57.34 5.23 3.70
CA VAL A 303 57.86 4.18 4.58
C VAL A 303 59.23 3.67 4.10
N TRP A 304 60.04 3.15 5.01
CA TRP A 304 61.31 2.48 4.68
C TRP A 304 61.08 1.30 3.73
N GLY A 305 61.87 1.18 2.66
CA GLY A 305 61.68 0.16 1.63
C GLY A 305 60.71 0.57 0.50
N SER A 306 60.22 1.81 0.50
CA SER A 306 59.43 2.38 -0.60
C SER A 306 60.23 2.69 -1.86
N TRP A 307 61.55 2.64 -1.80
CA TRP A 307 62.47 2.83 -2.92
C TRP A 307 63.62 1.83 -2.87
N TYR A 308 64.14 1.44 -4.03
CA TYR A 308 65.25 0.51 -4.18
C TYR A 308 66.28 1.10 -5.14
N ASP A 309 67.53 1.18 -4.70
CA ASP A 309 68.64 1.59 -5.56
C ASP A 309 69.16 0.37 -6.34
N MET A 310 68.98 0.38 -7.67
CA MET A 310 69.47 -0.69 -8.54
C MET A 310 71.00 -0.74 -8.62
N ASN A 311 71.70 0.37 -8.40
CA ASN A 311 73.16 0.42 -8.55
C ASN A 311 73.88 -0.13 -7.31
N GLN A 312 73.32 0.12 -6.13
CA GLN A 312 73.89 -0.32 -4.84
C GLN A 312 73.24 -1.60 -4.29
N GLY A 313 72.05 -1.97 -4.79
CA GLY A 313 71.30 -3.13 -4.31
C GLY A 313 70.70 -2.94 -2.91
N VAL A 314 70.44 -1.70 -2.51
CA VAL A 314 70.00 -1.33 -1.15
C VAL A 314 68.62 -0.68 -1.20
N TRP A 315 67.80 -0.97 -0.18
CA TRP A 315 66.50 -0.36 0.02
C TRP A 315 66.63 1.01 0.69
N GLY A 316 65.72 1.92 0.38
CA GLY A 316 65.71 3.28 0.90
C GLY A 316 64.31 3.89 1.00
N TYR A 317 64.28 5.16 1.42
CA TYR A 317 63.07 5.97 1.45
C TYR A 317 62.81 6.63 0.08
N ARG A 318 61.58 6.57 -0.44
CA ARG A 318 61.20 7.23 -1.70
C ARG A 318 61.23 8.75 -1.64
N CYS A 319 61.00 9.34 -0.47
CA CYS A 319 60.95 10.79 -0.31
C CYS A 319 62.32 11.48 -0.52
N CYS A 320 63.42 10.89 -0.03
CA CYS A 320 64.75 11.49 -0.08
C CYS A 320 65.87 10.57 -0.63
N HIS A 321 65.52 9.34 -1.05
CA HIS A 321 66.45 8.30 -1.55
C HIS A 321 67.54 7.91 -0.54
N ASN A 322 67.35 8.18 0.76
CA ASN A 322 68.32 7.80 1.77
C ASN A 322 68.26 6.29 2.01
N THR A 323 69.43 5.65 2.11
CA THR A 323 69.64 4.21 2.30
C THR A 323 69.95 3.83 3.74
N LEU A 324 69.84 4.77 4.69
CA LEU A 324 69.93 4.49 6.12
C LEU A 324 68.54 4.47 6.79
N PRO A 325 68.13 3.35 7.42
CA PRO A 325 66.87 3.30 8.17
C PRO A 325 66.93 4.24 9.38
N ARG A 326 65.79 4.85 9.73
CA ARG A 326 65.64 5.81 10.84
C ARG A 326 66.49 7.07 10.74
N SER A 327 67.02 7.38 9.56
CA SER A 327 67.65 8.67 9.30
C SER A 327 66.62 9.79 9.24
N TYR A 328 67.03 11.04 9.40
CA TYR A 328 66.14 12.19 9.16
C TYR A 328 65.95 12.42 7.66
N CYS A 329 64.76 12.86 7.27
CA CYS A 329 64.46 13.17 5.87
C CYS A 329 65.30 14.35 5.36
N THR A 330 66.07 14.12 4.29
CA THR A 330 66.91 15.12 3.62
C THR A 330 66.21 15.78 2.43
N GLY A 331 64.94 15.44 2.16
CA GLY A 331 64.13 16.01 1.08
C GLY A 331 64.74 15.84 -0.32
N GLU A 332 64.47 16.81 -1.20
CA GLU A 332 64.98 16.80 -2.59
C GLU A 332 66.49 16.97 -2.68
N ALA A 333 67.11 17.67 -1.72
CA ALA A 333 68.56 17.82 -1.65
C ALA A 333 69.27 16.46 -1.47
N GLY A 334 68.69 15.55 -0.69
CA GLY A 334 69.18 14.18 -0.54
C GLY A 334 69.13 13.37 -1.84
N LYS A 335 68.06 13.54 -2.63
CA LYS A 335 67.92 12.89 -3.94
C LYS A 335 69.00 13.34 -4.91
N ALA A 336 69.26 14.65 -4.97
CA ALA A 336 70.30 15.20 -5.83
C ALA A 336 71.69 14.71 -5.42
N ALA A 337 71.98 14.66 -4.12
CA ALA A 337 73.25 14.16 -3.59
C ALA A 337 73.45 12.67 -3.90
N ASN A 338 72.43 11.84 -3.72
CA ASN A 338 72.52 10.40 -4.01
C ASN A 338 72.56 10.12 -5.52
N ALA A 339 71.84 10.89 -6.34
CA ALA A 339 71.95 10.79 -7.79
C ALA A 339 73.36 11.17 -8.29
N ALA A 340 73.99 12.17 -7.68
CA ALA A 340 75.36 12.57 -7.98
C ALA A 340 76.41 11.58 -7.46
N ALA A 341 76.12 10.85 -6.38
CA ALA A 341 76.99 9.81 -5.84
C ALA A 341 76.87 8.47 -6.59
N SER A 342 75.73 8.23 -7.24
CA SER A 342 75.44 7.02 -8.01
C SER A 342 75.71 7.16 -9.52
N ALA A 343 76.10 8.35 -9.98
CA ALA A 343 76.65 8.63 -11.32
C ALA A 343 78.17 8.48 -11.31
#